data_AF-A0A4S8PJT5-F1
#
_entry.id   AF-A0A4S8PJT5-F1
#
_cell.length_a   1.000
_cell.length_b   1.000
_cell.length_c   1.000
_cell.angle_alpha   90.00
_cell.angle_beta   90.00
_cell.angle_gamma   90.00
#
_symmetry.space_group_name_H-M   'P 1'
#
loop_
_entity.id
_entity.type
_entity.pdbx_description
1 polymer ?
#
loop_
_entity_poly.entity_id
_entity_poly.type
_entity_poly.pdbx_seq_one_letter_code
_entity_poly.pdbx_strand_id
1 'polypeptide(L)'
;MRIPADQLPNRSPLQLLATARADLDDAAERTRPGERYAEAHMAALRVAVAVLAVRAGDATGRRRPGRPSSTWELLRGVAPELEEWASHFARTARKRVLAQAGIPDIVTPEEADAIVTDARRFLDVVIRLLGFSALAR
;
A
#
# COMPACT_ATOMS: atom_id res chain seq x y z
N MET A 1 -6.80 -18.98 -27.63
CA MET A 1 -5.87 -19.33 -26.54
C MET A 1 -6.31 -18.56 -25.31
N ARG A 2 -7.05 -19.20 -24.37
CA ARG A 2 -7.47 -18.54 -23.12
C ARG A 2 -6.29 -18.61 -22.16
N ILE A 3 -5.73 -17.46 -21.79
CA ILE A 3 -4.77 -17.40 -20.69
C ILE A 3 -5.53 -17.82 -19.42
N PRO A 4 -5.12 -18.90 -18.74
CA PRO A 4 -5.79 -19.32 -17.52
C PRO A 4 -5.56 -18.26 -16.43
N ALA A 5 -6.57 -18.04 -15.59
CA ALA A 5 -6.62 -16.91 -14.65
C ALA A 5 -5.54 -16.96 -13.53
N ASP A 6 -4.80 -18.07 -13.45
CA ASP A 6 -3.62 -18.31 -12.61
C ASP A 6 -2.33 -17.71 -13.18
N GLN A 7 -2.32 -17.31 -14.45
CA GLN A 7 -1.16 -16.72 -15.16
C GLN A 7 -1.15 -15.18 -15.15
N LEU A 8 -2.14 -14.52 -14.54
CA LEU A 8 -1.94 -13.15 -14.07
C LEU A 8 -0.97 -13.24 -12.88
N PRO A 9 0.08 -12.42 -12.78
CA PRO A 9 0.97 -12.41 -11.61
C PRO A 9 0.20 -11.85 -10.39
N ASN A 10 -0.76 -12.62 -9.87
CA ASN A 10 -1.29 -12.45 -8.54
C ASN A 10 -0.16 -12.87 -7.61
N ARG A 11 0.78 -11.94 -7.40
CA ARG A 11 1.80 -12.06 -6.36
C ARG A 11 1.07 -12.43 -5.08
N SER A 12 1.51 -13.49 -4.41
CA SER A 12 0.92 -13.89 -3.14
C SER A 12 0.95 -12.71 -2.16
N PRO A 13 0.04 -12.62 -1.18
CA PRO A 13 0.07 -11.55 -0.18
C PRO A 13 1.46 -11.37 0.45
N LEU A 14 2.16 -12.47 0.72
CA LEU A 14 3.54 -12.45 1.21
C LEU A 14 4.51 -11.79 0.21
N GLN A 15 4.42 -12.12 -1.08
CA GLN A 15 5.24 -11.48 -2.11
C GLN A 15 4.95 -9.98 -2.23
N LEU A 16 3.67 -9.58 -2.11
CA LEU A 16 3.27 -8.18 -2.12
C LEU A 16 3.90 -7.42 -0.95
N LEU A 17 3.90 -8.00 0.26
CA LEU A 17 4.53 -7.40 1.44
C LEU A 17 6.06 -7.36 1.34
N ALA A 18 6.69 -8.43 0.82
CA ALA A 18 8.13 -8.46 0.60
C ALA A 18 8.58 -7.41 -0.43
N THR A 19 7.85 -7.28 -1.54
CA THR A 19 8.10 -6.19 -2.50
C THR A 19 7.87 -4.82 -1.85
N ALA A 20 6.82 -4.64 -1.06
CA ALA A 20 6.56 -3.36 -0.40
C ALA A 20 7.70 -2.98 0.58
N ARG A 21 8.31 -3.95 1.27
CA ARG A 21 9.51 -3.70 2.09
C ARG A 21 10.66 -3.19 1.23
N ALA A 22 11.01 -3.92 0.17
CA ALA A 22 12.11 -3.55 -0.73
C ALA A 22 11.88 -2.17 -1.35
N ASP A 23 10.68 -1.90 -1.86
CA ASP A 23 10.32 -0.58 -2.40
C ASP A 23 10.44 0.54 -1.35
N LEU A 24 10.23 0.27 -0.06
CA LEU A 24 10.40 1.26 1.02
C LEU A 24 11.87 1.49 1.39
N ASP A 25 12.73 0.50 1.20
CA ASP A 25 14.18 0.66 1.32
C ASP A 25 14.70 1.48 0.14
N ASP A 26 14.34 1.13 -1.09
CA ASP A 26 14.68 1.89 -2.29
C ASP A 26 14.14 3.34 -2.25
N ALA A 27 12.90 3.54 -1.78
CA ALA A 27 12.31 4.87 -1.64
C ALA A 27 13.11 5.75 -0.68
N ALA A 28 13.57 5.20 0.44
CA ALA A 28 14.35 5.94 1.43
C ALA A 28 15.69 6.45 0.86
N GLU A 29 16.26 5.73 -0.11
CA GLU A 29 17.51 6.10 -0.78
C GLU A 29 17.33 7.18 -1.86
N ARG A 30 16.09 7.52 -2.25
CA ARG A 30 15.83 8.55 -3.27
C ARG A 30 16.30 9.92 -2.80
N THR A 31 17.09 10.60 -3.63
CA THR A 31 17.60 11.95 -3.35
C THR A 31 16.50 13.01 -3.46
N ARG A 32 15.53 12.83 -4.35
CA ARG A 32 14.46 13.82 -4.57
C ARG A 32 13.28 13.54 -3.63
N PRO A 33 12.82 14.52 -2.82
CA PRO A 33 11.71 14.34 -1.88
C PRO A 33 10.41 13.87 -2.57
N GLY A 34 10.11 14.41 -3.75
CA GLY A 34 8.91 14.01 -4.51
C GLY A 34 8.93 12.54 -4.96
N GLU A 35 10.10 12.04 -5.38
CA GLU A 35 10.27 10.63 -5.78
C GLU A 35 10.14 9.71 -4.57
N ARG A 36 10.86 10.02 -3.47
CA ARG A 36 10.75 9.32 -2.17
C ARG A 36 9.29 9.19 -1.73
N TYR A 37 8.56 10.31 -1.76
CA TYR A 37 7.17 10.38 -1.35
C TYR A 37 6.23 9.57 -2.25
N ALA A 38 6.42 9.64 -3.56
CA ALA A 38 5.61 8.90 -4.52
C ALA A 38 5.81 7.39 -4.36
N GLU A 39 7.05 6.93 -4.24
CA GLU A 39 7.38 5.51 -4.10
C GLU A 39 6.92 4.92 -2.77
N ALA A 40 7.09 5.66 -1.66
CA ALA A 40 6.57 5.24 -0.35
C ALA A 40 5.05 5.00 -0.37
N HIS A 41 4.31 5.86 -1.07
CA HIS A 41 2.87 5.69 -1.26
C HIS A 41 2.51 4.47 -2.12
N MET A 42 3.30 4.18 -3.15
CA MET A 42 3.08 2.99 -3.99
C MET A 42 3.34 1.70 -3.19
N ALA A 43 4.35 1.71 -2.33
CA ALA A 43 4.58 0.62 -1.38
C ALA A 43 3.40 0.46 -0.41
N ALA A 44 2.90 1.55 0.18
CA ALA A 44 1.72 1.51 1.07
C ALA A 44 0.46 0.97 0.36
N LEU A 45 0.22 1.36 -0.90
CA LEU A 45 -0.87 0.80 -1.71
C LEU A 45 -0.72 -0.71 -1.89
N ARG A 46 0.51 -1.21 -2.10
CA ARG A 46 0.77 -2.64 -2.23
C ARG A 46 0.50 -3.40 -0.93
N VAL A 47 0.84 -2.81 0.22
CA VAL A 47 0.49 -3.37 1.54
C VAL A 47 -1.03 -3.49 1.69
N ALA A 48 -1.78 -2.45 1.33
CA ALA A 48 -3.24 -2.49 1.37
C ALA A 48 -3.80 -3.58 0.45
N VAL A 49 -3.27 -3.73 -0.77
CA VAL A 49 -3.67 -4.79 -1.71
C VAL A 49 -3.40 -6.18 -1.13
N ALA A 50 -2.32 -6.38 -0.39
CA ALA A 50 -2.04 -7.66 0.28
C ALA A 50 -3.14 -8.03 1.30
N VAL A 51 -3.60 -7.06 2.10
CA VAL A 51 -4.73 -7.25 3.02
C VAL A 51 -5.99 -7.61 2.26
N LEU A 52 -6.31 -6.86 1.20
CA LEU A 52 -7.48 -7.12 0.36
C LEU A 52 -7.42 -8.53 -0.25
N ALA A 53 -6.25 -8.97 -0.71
CA ALA A 53 -6.06 -10.29 -1.31
C ALA A 53 -6.30 -11.43 -0.30
N VAL A 54 -5.80 -11.30 0.94
CA VAL A 54 -6.07 -12.28 2.01
C VAL A 54 -7.58 -12.33 2.31
N ARG A 55 -8.17 -11.17 2.59
CA ARG A 55 -9.58 -11.08 3.01
C ARG A 55 -10.55 -11.43 1.87
N ALA A 56 -10.18 -11.23 0.61
CA ALA A 56 -10.97 -11.67 -0.55
C ALA A 56 -10.98 -13.20 -0.71
N GLY A 57 -9.88 -13.88 -0.36
CA GLY A 57 -9.83 -15.35 -0.29
C GLY A 57 -10.75 -15.92 0.80
N ASP A 58 -10.89 -15.21 1.91
CA ASP A 58 -11.79 -15.57 3.02
C ASP A 58 -13.27 -15.29 2.70
N ALA A 59 -13.55 -14.34 1.81
CA ALA A 59 -14.89 -13.83 1.52
C ALA A 59 -15.62 -14.57 0.39
N THR A 60 -15.65 -15.91 0.41
CA THR A 60 -16.26 -16.81 -0.60
C THR A 60 -17.78 -16.67 -0.83
N GLY A 61 -18.39 -15.50 -0.59
CA GLY A 61 -19.81 -15.26 -0.88
C GLY A 61 -20.30 -13.81 -0.88
N ARG A 62 -19.46 -12.77 -0.72
CA ARG A 62 -19.96 -11.39 -0.61
C ARG A 62 -19.68 -10.57 -1.87
N ARG A 63 -20.50 -10.73 -2.93
CA ARG A 63 -20.62 -9.69 -3.96
C ARG A 63 -21.25 -8.45 -3.32
N ARG A 64 -20.47 -7.38 -3.13
CA ARG A 64 -20.99 -6.08 -2.70
C ARG A 64 -21.48 -5.28 -3.92
N PRO A 65 -22.72 -4.79 -3.93
CA PRO A 65 -23.19 -3.81 -4.92
C PRO A 65 -22.54 -2.45 -4.64
N GLY A 66 -22.15 -1.74 -5.70
CA GLY A 66 -21.44 -0.45 -5.62
C GLY A 66 -19.93 -0.64 -5.61
N ARG A 67 -19.26 -0.26 -6.71
CA ARG A 67 -17.80 -0.36 -6.83
C ARG A 67 -17.17 0.70 -5.92
N PRO A 68 -16.43 0.33 -4.86
CA PRO A 68 -15.77 1.30 -4.01
C PRO A 68 -14.79 2.15 -4.81
N SER A 69 -14.69 3.43 -4.45
CA SER A 69 -14.08 4.47 -5.29
C SER A 69 -12.55 4.53 -5.17
N SER A 70 -11.96 3.86 -4.16
CA SER A 70 -10.51 3.72 -4.01
C SER A 70 -10.09 2.48 -3.20
N THR A 71 -8.82 2.06 -3.33
CA THR A 71 -8.21 0.99 -2.51
C THR A 71 -8.36 1.24 -1.01
N TRP A 72 -8.28 2.50 -0.58
CA TRP A 72 -8.40 2.88 0.83
C TRP A 72 -9.83 2.74 1.35
N GLU A 73 -10.83 3.04 0.53
CA GLU A 73 -12.23 2.78 0.87
C GLU A 73 -12.54 1.28 0.97
N LEU A 74 -11.99 0.49 0.05
CA LEU A 74 -12.04 -0.97 0.12
C LEU A 74 -11.46 -1.48 1.44
N LEU A 75 -10.27 -0.98 1.81
CA LEU A 75 -9.57 -1.39 3.02
C LEU A 75 -10.41 -1.12 4.26
N ARG A 76 -10.98 0.09 4.40
CA ARG A 76 -11.90 0.42 5.53
C ARG A 76 -13.08 -0.55 5.63
N GLY A 77 -13.61 -0.98 4.48
CA GLY A 77 -14.76 -1.87 4.43
C GLY A 77 -14.48 -3.33 4.81
N VAL A 78 -13.23 -3.81 4.73
CA VAL A 78 -12.85 -5.21 4.99
C VAL A 78 -11.88 -5.40 6.15
N ALA A 79 -11.21 -4.33 6.58
CA ALA A 79 -10.30 -4.27 7.71
C ALA A 79 -10.50 -2.93 8.45
N PRO A 80 -11.62 -2.76 9.17
CA PRO A 80 -11.92 -1.54 9.92
C PRO A 80 -10.84 -1.22 10.98
N GLU A 81 -10.12 -2.23 11.48
CA GLU A 81 -8.95 -2.07 12.34
C GLU A 81 -7.80 -1.27 11.68
N LEU A 82 -7.82 -1.09 10.35
CA LEU A 82 -6.86 -0.29 9.58
C LEU A 82 -7.45 1.04 9.09
N GLU A 83 -8.58 1.48 9.64
CA GLU A 83 -9.28 2.69 9.17
C GLU A 83 -8.43 3.96 9.31
N GLU A 84 -7.71 4.10 10.42
CA GLU A 84 -6.83 5.25 10.66
C GLU A 84 -5.75 5.35 9.59
N TRP A 85 -5.09 4.23 9.28
CA TRP A 85 -4.11 4.13 8.21
C TRP A 85 -4.72 4.47 6.84
N ALA A 86 -5.87 3.89 6.51
CA ALA A 86 -6.55 4.15 5.25
C ALA A 86 -6.89 5.65 5.08
N SER A 87 -7.34 6.29 6.16
CA SER A 87 -7.69 7.70 6.17
C SER A 87 -6.46 8.60 6.08
N HIS A 88 -5.37 8.25 6.77
CA HIS A 88 -4.09 8.93 6.67
C HIS A 88 -3.56 8.93 5.23
N PHE A 89 -3.44 7.75 4.59
CA PHE A 89 -2.92 7.65 3.23
C PHE A 89 -3.84 8.28 2.18
N ALA A 90 -5.16 8.21 2.36
CA ALA A 90 -6.11 8.88 1.46
C ALA A 90 -5.94 10.41 1.49
N ARG A 91 -5.71 11.00 2.66
CA ARG A 91 -5.49 12.46 2.81
C ARG A 91 -4.20 12.92 2.14
N THR A 92 -3.15 12.10 2.20
CA THR A 92 -1.82 12.41 1.65
C THR A 92 -1.70 12.07 0.16
N ALA A 93 -2.61 11.24 -0.39
CA ALA A 93 -2.56 10.76 -1.78
C ALA A 93 -2.68 11.85 -2.86
N ARG A 94 -3.30 13.01 -2.59
CA ARG A 94 -3.38 14.09 -3.60
C ARG A 94 -2.00 14.67 -3.89
N LYS A 95 -1.19 14.90 -2.85
CA LYS A 95 0.18 15.41 -2.98
C LYS A 95 1.09 14.42 -3.73
N ARG A 96 0.87 13.11 -3.54
CA ARG A 96 1.53 12.04 -4.29
C ARG A 96 1.32 12.16 -5.80
N VAL A 97 0.11 12.49 -6.27
CA VAL A 97 -0.16 12.63 -7.71
C VAL A 97 0.66 13.75 -8.33
N LEU A 98 0.81 14.87 -7.63
CA LEU A 98 1.64 16.00 -8.06
C LEU A 98 3.12 15.65 -8.04
N ALA A 99 3.58 14.97 -6.98
CA ALA A 99 4.95 14.49 -6.86
C ALA A 99 5.31 13.49 -7.97
N GLN A 100 4.41 12.56 -8.29
CA GLN A 100 4.58 11.59 -9.38
C GLN A 100 4.66 12.25 -10.76
N ALA A 101 3.98 13.40 -10.93
CA ALA A 101 4.06 14.21 -12.15
C ALA A 101 5.37 15.02 -12.25
N GLY A 102 6.27 14.91 -11.26
CA GLY A 102 7.57 15.59 -11.27
C GLY A 102 7.47 17.09 -10.98
N ILE A 103 6.38 17.55 -10.36
CA ILE A 103 6.25 18.96 -9.97
C ILE A 103 7.27 19.25 -8.87
N PRO A 104 8.21 20.20 -9.08
CA PRO A 104 9.25 20.50 -8.11
C PRO A 104 8.66 21.12 -6.83
N ASP A 105 9.36 20.94 -5.71
CA ASP A 105 9.11 21.60 -4.42
C ASP A 105 7.71 21.42 -3.80
N ILE A 106 6.90 20.47 -4.30
CA ILE A 106 5.56 20.19 -3.76
C ILE A 106 5.58 19.30 -2.50
N VAL A 107 6.72 18.65 -2.24
CA VAL A 107 7.00 17.80 -1.08
C VAL A 107 8.29 18.25 -0.43
N THR A 108 8.27 18.48 0.88
CA THR A 108 9.51 18.77 1.63
C THR A 108 10.25 17.48 2.02
N PRO A 109 11.56 17.54 2.32
CA PRO A 109 12.30 16.38 2.82
C PRO A 109 11.65 15.74 4.05
N GLU A 110 11.16 16.54 4.99
CA GLU A 110 10.53 16.07 6.22
C GLU A 110 9.21 15.35 5.94
N GLU A 111 8.42 15.84 4.99
CA GLU A 111 7.19 15.18 4.56
C GLU A 111 7.48 13.84 3.87
N ALA A 112 8.56 13.77 3.10
CA ALA A 112 9.02 12.55 2.46
C ALA A 112 9.51 11.52 3.48
N ASP A 113 10.23 11.94 4.51
CA ASP A 113 10.68 11.05 5.59
C ASP A 113 9.54 10.58 6.48
N ALA A 114 8.58 11.47 6.77
CA ALA A 114 7.38 11.12 7.50
C ALA A 114 6.56 10.05 6.78
N ILE A 115 6.31 10.21 5.48
CA ILE A 115 5.50 9.23 4.74
C ILE A 115 6.21 7.87 4.60
N VAL A 116 7.54 7.85 4.47
CA VAL A 116 8.33 6.59 4.48
C VAL A 116 8.19 5.91 5.84
N THR A 117 8.32 6.66 6.92
CA THR A 117 8.18 6.16 8.29
C THR A 117 6.78 5.59 8.53
N ASP A 118 5.75 6.31 8.11
CA ASP A 118 4.35 5.88 8.24
C ASP A 118 4.05 4.65 7.39
N ALA A 119 4.57 4.56 6.17
CA ALA A 119 4.43 3.37 5.32
C ALA A 119 5.14 2.14 5.90
N ARG A 120 6.33 2.30 6.50
CA ARG A 120 7.02 1.21 7.23
C ARG A 120 6.21 0.74 8.44
N ARG A 121 5.68 1.67 9.24
CA ARG A 121 4.81 1.34 10.39
C ARG A 121 3.55 0.61 9.95
N PHE A 122 2.91 1.07 8.87
CA PHE A 122 1.74 0.43 8.32
C PHE A 122 2.04 -1.01 7.85
N LEU A 123 3.16 -1.21 7.15
CA LEU A 123 3.64 -2.53 6.76
C LEU A 123 3.82 -3.45 7.98
N ASP A 124 4.45 -2.98 9.06
CA ASP A 124 4.67 -3.77 10.27
C ASP A 124 3.37 -4.12 11.02
N VAL A 125 2.39 -3.20 11.02
CA VAL A 125 1.04 -3.47 11.53
C VAL A 125 0.38 -4.58 10.72
N VAL A 126 0.44 -4.49 9.38
CA VAL A 126 -0.19 -5.48 8.50
C VAL A 126 0.50 -6.84 8.57
N ILE A 127 1.83 -6.90 8.62
CA ILE A 127 2.58 -8.15 8.79
C ILE A 127 2.13 -8.87 10.06
N ARG A 128 2.01 -8.14 11.18
CA ARG A 128 1.53 -8.71 12.45
C ARG A 128 0.07 -9.13 12.37
N LEU A 129 -0.79 -8.30 11.78
CA LEU A 129 -2.22 -8.58 11.62
C LEU A 129 -2.49 -9.85 10.79
N LEU A 130 -1.70 -10.07 9.74
CA LEU A 130 -1.84 -11.23 8.84
C LEU A 130 -1.04 -12.46 9.29
N GLY A 131 -0.29 -12.36 10.40
CA GLY A 131 0.51 -13.48 10.93
C GLY A 131 1.77 -13.80 10.11
N PHE A 132 2.27 -12.88 9.28
CA PHE A 132 3.48 -13.08 8.47
C PHE A 132 4.77 -12.75 9.26
N SER A 133 4.90 -13.28 10.47
CA SER A 133 5.99 -12.96 11.41
C SER A 133 7.41 -13.13 10.84
N ALA A 134 7.59 -13.96 9.81
CA ALA A 134 8.87 -14.10 9.09
C ALA A 134 9.36 -12.80 8.40
N LEU A 135 8.46 -11.85 8.11
CA LEU A 135 8.80 -10.53 7.54
C LEU A 135 8.99 -9.43 8.60
N ALA A 136 8.82 -9.73 9.89
CA ALA A 136 8.80 -8.74 10.96
C ALA A 136 10.21 -8.29 11.44
N ARG A 137 11.24 -8.38 10.61
CA ARG A 137 12.60 -7.91 10.94
C ARG A 137 12.94 -6.63 10.19
#